data_AF-A0A3D1Q5T6-F1
#
_entry.id   AF-A0A3D1Q5T6-F1
#
_cell.length_a   1.000
_cell.length_b   1.000
_cell.length_c   1.000
_cell.angle_alpha   90.00
_cell.angle_beta   90.00
_cell.angle_gamma   90.00
#
_symmetry.space_group_name_H-M   'P 1'
#
loop_
_entity.id
_entity.type
_entity.pdbx_description
1 polymer ?
#
loop_
_entity_poly.entity_id
_entity_poly.type
_entity_poly.pdbx_seq_one_letter_code
_entity_poly.pdbx_strand_id
1 'polypeptide(L)'
;MIWLLAQIEPFVFTLLVGLVAGMVFQFYQYSMALSSCGRWLLYLFDFLVWVLILLLVFTLLLIINQGEIRVYIILALFSGIFIYFQTIAPKTQPLMRKAARLNVAFIGAVTYRLGTPWRWLKKKVLAWFEKMRETAEPDEEEK
;
A
#
# COMPACT_ATOMS: atom_id res chain seq x y z
N MET A 1 32.24 -4.64 -28.86
CA MET A 1 32.08 -5.26 -27.53
C MET A 1 31.55 -4.30 -26.45
N ILE A 2 31.96 -3.02 -26.44
CA ILE A 2 31.52 -2.02 -25.44
C ILE A 2 29.99 -1.81 -25.41
N TRP A 3 29.33 -1.87 -26.57
CA TRP A 3 27.87 -1.71 -26.71
C TRP A 3 27.01 -2.77 -26.01
N LEU A 4 27.51 -4.02 -25.88
CA LEU A 4 26.79 -5.09 -25.19
C LEU A 4 26.89 -4.93 -23.67
N LEU A 5 28.06 -4.49 -23.18
CA LEU A 5 28.27 -4.24 -21.75
C LEU A 5 27.36 -3.12 -21.24
N ALA A 6 27.12 -2.09 -22.06
CA ALA A 6 26.19 -1.00 -21.76
C ALA A 6 24.71 -1.44 -21.67
N GLN A 7 24.35 -2.62 -22.19
CA GLN A 7 22.98 -3.16 -22.10
C GLN A 7 22.80 -4.10 -20.91
N ILE A 8 23.88 -4.70 -20.39
CA ILE A 8 23.82 -5.62 -19.25
C ILE A 8 23.57 -4.85 -17.95
N GLU A 9 24.23 -3.71 -17.78
CA GLU A 9 24.04 -2.83 -16.62
C GLU A 9 22.56 -2.46 -16.38
N PRO A 10 21.84 -1.85 -17.34
CA PRO A 10 20.44 -1.49 -17.16
C PRO A 10 19.54 -2.71 -16.93
N PHE A 11 19.88 -3.84 -17.56
CA PHE A 11 19.14 -5.10 -17.39
C PHE A 11 19.26 -5.64 -15.96
N VAL A 12 20.48 -5.71 -15.41
CA VAL A 12 20.73 -6.24 -14.06
C VAL A 12 20.06 -5.36 -13.01
N PHE A 13 20.19 -4.05 -13.10
CA PHE A 13 19.51 -3.16 -12.16
C PHE A 13 17.99 -3.26 -12.23
N THR A 14 17.43 -3.38 -13.44
CA THR A 14 15.99 -3.58 -13.60
C THR A 14 15.53 -4.92 -13.01
N LEU A 15 16.34 -5.96 -13.16
CA LEU A 15 16.10 -7.26 -12.53
C LEU A 15 16.12 -7.14 -11.00
N LEU A 16 17.09 -6.42 -10.42
CA LEU A 16 17.15 -6.16 -8.98
C LEU A 16 15.92 -5.40 -8.49
N VAL A 17 15.46 -4.39 -9.24
CA VAL A 17 14.20 -3.70 -8.91
C VAL A 17 13.00 -4.63 -9.00
N GLY A 18 12.98 -5.57 -9.94
CA GLY A 18 11.98 -6.64 -9.99
C GLY A 18 11.98 -7.49 -8.72
N LEU A 19 13.17 -7.84 -8.19
CA LEU A 19 13.26 -8.56 -6.91
C LEU A 19 12.70 -7.73 -5.74
N VAL A 20 13.03 -6.44 -5.68
CA VAL A 20 12.52 -5.52 -4.66
C VAL A 20 11.01 -5.36 -4.77
N ALA A 21 10.48 -5.21 -5.99
CA ALA A 21 9.05 -5.12 -6.24
C ALA A 21 8.33 -6.40 -5.79
N GLY A 22 8.88 -7.58 -6.09
CA GLY A 22 8.37 -8.86 -5.60
C GLY A 22 8.33 -8.92 -4.06
N MET A 23 9.38 -8.40 -3.40
CA MET A 23 9.44 -8.31 -1.93
C MET A 23 8.38 -7.39 -1.34
N VAL A 24 8.22 -6.20 -1.92
CA VAL A 24 7.18 -5.25 -1.52
C VAL A 24 5.80 -5.88 -1.69
N PHE A 25 5.59 -6.59 -2.80
CA PHE A 25 4.31 -7.26 -3.09
C PHE A 25 4.01 -8.41 -2.12
N GLN A 26 5.00 -9.25 -1.79
CA GLN A 26 4.82 -10.31 -0.78
C GLN A 26 4.48 -9.72 0.58
N PHE A 27 5.20 -8.68 1.00
CA PHE A 27 4.95 -8.01 2.27
C PHE A 27 3.55 -7.39 2.31
N TYR A 28 3.16 -6.69 1.25
CA TYR A 28 1.83 -6.11 1.10
C TYR A 28 0.73 -7.17 1.20
N GLN A 29 0.83 -8.28 0.46
CA GLN A 29 -0.15 -9.36 0.50
C GLN A 29 -0.31 -9.95 1.90
N TYR A 30 0.79 -10.18 2.63
CA TYR A 30 0.69 -10.68 4.01
C TYR A 30 0.09 -9.65 4.95
N SER A 31 0.48 -8.39 4.85
CA SER A 31 -0.11 -7.32 5.67
C SER A 31 -1.61 -7.21 5.40
N MET A 32 -2.04 -7.33 4.15
CA MET A 32 -3.45 -7.30 3.77
C MET A 32 -4.22 -8.51 4.29
N ALA A 33 -3.66 -9.71 4.18
CA ALA A 33 -4.28 -10.94 4.65
C ALA A 33 -4.47 -10.97 6.18
N LEU A 34 -3.62 -10.27 6.93
CA LEU A 34 -3.72 -10.16 8.38
C LEU A 34 -4.53 -8.93 8.84
N SER A 35 -4.73 -7.95 7.97
CA SER A 35 -5.42 -6.72 8.31
C SER A 35 -6.93 -6.91 8.31
N SER A 36 -7.56 -6.70 9.46
CA SER A 36 -9.02 -6.58 9.59
C SER A 36 -9.52 -5.13 9.44
N CYS A 37 -8.70 -4.24 8.89
CA CYS A 37 -9.04 -2.82 8.75
C CYS A 37 -10.24 -2.60 7.81
N GLY A 38 -10.98 -1.51 8.05
CA GLY A 38 -12.14 -1.15 7.23
C GLY A 38 -11.77 -0.96 5.75
N ARG A 39 -12.71 -1.27 4.84
CA ARG A 39 -12.54 -1.28 3.38
C ARG A 39 -11.84 -0.03 2.81
N TRP A 40 -12.09 1.15 3.38
CA TRP A 40 -11.47 2.40 2.94
C TRP A 40 -9.97 2.48 3.19
N LEU A 41 -9.49 1.96 4.32
CA LEU A 41 -8.05 1.91 4.63
C LEU A 41 -7.34 0.95 3.68
N LEU A 42 -7.98 -0.17 3.36
CA LEU A 42 -7.47 -1.14 2.39
C LEU A 42 -7.24 -0.49 1.02
N TYR A 43 -8.20 0.27 0.50
CA TYR A 43 -8.03 1.00 -0.77
C TYR A 43 -6.93 2.06 -0.73
N LEU A 44 -6.80 2.79 0.39
CA LEU A 44 -5.75 3.79 0.54
C LEU A 44 -4.36 3.15 0.54
N PHE A 45 -4.19 2.03 1.26
CA PHE A 45 -2.91 1.30 1.28
C PHE A 45 -2.59 0.69 -0.08
N ASP A 46 -3.57 0.11 -0.78
CA ASP A 46 -3.39 -0.41 -2.14
C ASP A 46 -2.90 0.69 -3.07
N PHE A 47 -3.59 1.83 -3.08
CA PHE A 47 -3.22 2.99 -3.88
C PHE A 47 -1.79 3.48 -3.56
N LEU A 48 -1.42 3.61 -2.28
CA LEU A 48 -0.08 4.03 -1.88
C LEU A 48 1.00 3.06 -2.35
N VAL A 49 0.76 1.75 -2.26
CA VAL A 49 1.70 0.73 -2.73
C VAL A 49 1.86 0.80 -4.25
N TRP A 50 0.76 0.94 -4.99
CA TRP A 50 0.81 1.11 -6.45
C TRP A 50 1.57 2.37 -6.87
N VAL A 51 1.31 3.50 -6.21
CA VAL A 51 2.05 4.75 -6.46
C VAL A 51 3.53 4.57 -6.15
N LEU A 52 3.88 3.91 -5.04
CA LEU A 52 5.27 3.67 -4.67
C LEU A 52 5.98 2.78 -5.70
N ILE A 53 5.35 1.69 -6.15
CA ILE A 53 5.91 0.81 -7.18
C ILE A 53 6.06 1.57 -8.50
N LEU A 54 5.06 2.35 -8.90
CA LEU A 54 5.12 3.15 -10.12
C LEU A 54 6.26 4.16 -10.06
N LEU A 55 6.39 4.91 -8.96
CA LEU A 55 7.47 5.87 -8.77
C LEU A 55 8.84 5.18 -8.76
N LEU A 56 8.97 4.02 -8.12
CA LEU A 56 10.21 3.23 -8.10
C LEU A 56 10.62 2.81 -9.51
N VAL A 57 9.70 2.20 -10.27
CA VAL A 57 9.96 1.73 -11.63
C VAL A 57 10.25 2.90 -12.57
N PHE A 58 9.49 3.99 -12.45
CA PHE A 58 9.68 5.18 -13.28
C PHE A 58 11.01 5.89 -13.01
N THR A 59 11.37 6.06 -11.73
CA THR A 59 12.65 6.66 -11.33
C THR A 59 13.82 5.83 -11.85
N LEU A 60 13.70 4.50 -11.76
CA LEU A 60 14.70 3.61 -12.32
C LEU A 60 14.83 3.78 -13.83
N LEU A 61 13.71 3.81 -14.56
CA LEU A 61 13.67 4.04 -16.00
C LEU A 61 14.36 5.35 -16.39
N LEU A 62 14.13 6.43 -15.63
CA LEU A 62 14.77 7.72 -15.84
C LEU A 62 16.29 7.67 -15.60
N ILE A 63 16.74 7.09 -14.49
CA ILE A 63 18.17 7.04 -14.14
C ILE A 63 18.94 6.17 -15.13
N ILE A 64 18.36 5.02 -15.50
CA ILE A 64 19.07 3.96 -16.21
C ILE A 64 18.99 4.12 -17.72
N ASN A 65 17.85 4.56 -18.23
CA ASN A 65 17.58 4.58 -19.67
C ASN A 65 17.02 5.91 -20.14
N GLN A 66 17.20 6.98 -19.35
CA GLN A 66 16.67 8.32 -19.65
C GLN A 66 15.16 8.34 -19.93
N GLY A 67 14.42 7.36 -19.39
CA GLY A 67 12.97 7.22 -19.59
C GLY A 67 12.57 6.50 -20.88
N GLU A 68 13.51 5.99 -21.67
CA GLU A 68 13.18 5.15 -22.83
C GLU A 68 12.60 3.81 -22.39
N ILE A 69 11.37 3.51 -22.84
CA ILE A 69 10.73 2.22 -22.56
C ILE A 69 11.26 1.20 -23.57
N ARG A 70 12.17 0.32 -23.13
CA ARG A 70 12.71 -0.78 -23.93
C ARG A 70 12.15 -2.11 -23.46
N VAL A 71 11.84 -3.01 -24.40
CA VAL A 71 11.17 -4.29 -24.11
C VAL A 71 11.94 -5.14 -23.10
N TYR A 72 13.29 -5.15 -23.17
CA TYR A 72 14.10 -5.93 -22.24
C TYR A 72 14.01 -5.45 -20.78
N ILE A 73 13.64 -4.18 -20.53
CA ILE A 73 13.43 -3.64 -19.17
C ILE A 73 12.20 -4.29 -18.57
N ILE A 74 11.11 -4.37 -19.34
CA ILE A 74 9.88 -5.03 -18.91
C ILE A 74 10.15 -6.51 -18.63
N LEU A 75 10.88 -7.19 -19.52
CA LEU A 75 11.27 -8.58 -19.33
C LEU A 75 12.15 -8.79 -18.08
N ALA A 76 13.13 -7.91 -17.85
CA ALA A 76 14.00 -7.97 -16.67
C ALA A 76 13.21 -7.77 -15.37
N LEU A 77 12.27 -6.81 -15.37
CA LEU A 77 11.43 -6.52 -14.21
C LEU A 77 10.55 -7.72 -13.85
N PHE A 78 9.81 -8.27 -14.83
CA PHE A 78 8.97 -9.46 -14.59
C PHE A 78 9.81 -10.69 -14.22
N SER A 79 10.97 -10.87 -14.85
CA SER A 79 11.88 -11.96 -14.51
C SER A 79 12.40 -11.82 -13.07
N GLY A 80 12.76 -10.62 -12.64
CA GLY A 80 13.13 -10.34 -11.25
C GLY A 80 12.01 -10.70 -10.28
N ILE A 81 10.78 -10.25 -10.55
CA ILE A 81 9.61 -10.60 -9.71
C ILE A 81 9.42 -12.12 -9.65
N PHE A 82 9.52 -12.80 -10.79
CA PHE A 82 9.37 -14.26 -10.88
C PHE A 82 10.46 -15.00 -10.09
N ILE A 83 11.73 -14.61 -10.26
CA ILE A 83 12.87 -15.15 -9.52
C ILE A 83 12.66 -14.96 -8.01
N TYR A 84 12.20 -13.78 -7.60
CA TYR A 84 11.90 -13.49 -6.20
C TYR A 84 10.90 -14.50 -5.64
N PHE A 85 9.76 -14.68 -6.31
CA PHE A 85 8.70 -15.57 -5.81
C PHE A 85 9.09 -17.05 -5.79
N GLN A 86 9.92 -17.50 -6.73
CA GLN A 86 10.38 -18.87 -6.74
C GLN A 86 11.48 -19.16 -5.72
N THR A 87 12.43 -18.24 -5.51
CA THR A 87 13.68 -18.55 -4.80
C THR A 87 13.81 -17.89 -3.43
N ILE A 88 13.40 -16.62 -3.31
CA ILE A 88 13.59 -15.80 -2.11
C ILE A 88 12.35 -15.88 -1.22
N ALA A 89 11.17 -15.68 -1.81
CA ALA A 89 9.90 -15.61 -1.10
C ALA A 89 9.64 -16.81 -0.16
N PRO A 90 9.93 -18.08 -0.53
CA PRO A 90 9.77 -19.22 0.37
C PRO A 90 10.69 -19.17 1.59
N LYS A 91 11.92 -18.67 1.41
CA LYS A 91 12.94 -18.58 2.48
C LYS A 91 12.63 -17.45 3.46
N THR A 92 12.06 -16.35 2.97
CA THR A 92 11.76 -15.15 3.76
C THR A 92 10.39 -15.15 4.42
N GLN A 93 9.55 -16.17 4.18
CA GLN A 93 8.18 -16.24 4.73
C GLN A 93 8.08 -16.00 6.24
N PRO A 94 8.85 -16.65 7.13
CA PRO A 94 8.66 -16.48 8.58
C PRO A 94 9.02 -15.05 9.03
N LEU A 95 10.01 -14.44 8.39
CA LEU A 95 10.40 -13.05 8.65
C LEU A 95 9.32 -12.08 8.14
N MET A 96 8.85 -12.26 6.91
CA MET A 96 7.83 -11.38 6.33
C MET A 96 6.50 -11.47 7.07
N ARG A 97 6.10 -12.65 7.56
CA ARG A 97 4.90 -12.79 8.40
C ARG A 97 5.02 -12.07 9.75
N LYS A 98 6.21 -12.03 10.35
CA LYS A 98 6.46 -11.25 11.58
C LYS A 98 6.39 -9.75 11.29
N ALA A 99 7.06 -9.31 10.22
CA ALA A 99 7.04 -7.92 9.79
C ALA A 99 5.61 -7.45 9.46
N ALA A 100 4.84 -8.26 8.73
CA ALA A 100 3.44 -7.97 8.40
C ALA A 100 2.57 -7.86 9.66
N ARG A 101 2.74 -8.74 10.65
CA ARG A 101 2.04 -8.63 11.95
C ARG A 101 2.33 -7.31 12.65
N LEU A 102 3.59 -6.89 12.70
CA LEU A 102 3.98 -5.62 13.30
C LEU A 102 3.36 -4.44 12.55
N ASN A 103 3.36 -4.49 11.22
CA ASN A 103 2.75 -3.46 10.38
C ASN A 103 1.23 -3.35 10.61
N VAL A 104 0.51 -4.47 10.61
CA VAL A 104 -0.94 -4.49 10.89
C VAL A 104 -1.24 -4.02 12.30
N ALA A 105 -0.46 -4.43 13.30
CA ALA A 105 -0.62 -3.96 14.68
C ALA A 105 -0.42 -2.44 14.78
N PHE A 106 0.57 -1.89 14.07
CA PHE A 106 0.82 -0.46 14.00
C PHE A 106 -0.36 0.28 13.35
N ILE A 107 -0.85 -0.20 12.20
CA ILE A 107 -2.01 0.38 11.51
C ILE A 107 -3.26 0.30 12.41
N GLY A 108 -3.50 -0.83 13.06
CA GLY A 108 -4.57 -1.01 14.03
C GLY A 108 -4.50 -0.01 15.19
N ALA A 109 -3.31 0.22 15.75
CA ALA A 109 -3.11 1.20 16.80
C ALA A 109 -3.36 2.65 16.33
N VAL A 110 -2.89 3.00 15.12
CA VAL A 110 -3.09 4.33 14.52
C VAL A 110 -4.58 4.57 14.23
N THR A 111 -5.24 3.61 13.60
CA THR A 111 -6.67 3.70 13.25
C THR A 111 -7.56 3.75 14.49
N TYR A 112 -7.22 3.02 15.55
CA TYR A 112 -7.92 3.14 16.82
C TYR A 112 -7.81 4.56 17.40
N ARG A 113 -6.60 5.13 17.41
CA ARG A 113 -6.35 6.50 17.94
C ARG A 113 -7.02 7.60 17.11
N LEU A 114 -7.08 7.44 15.79
CA LEU A 114 -7.73 8.42 14.91
C LEU A 114 -9.26 8.21 14.82
N GLY A 115 -9.75 7.00 15.09
CA GLY A 115 -11.18 6.67 15.05
C GLY A 115 -11.96 7.09 16.31
N THR A 116 -11.29 7.25 17.46
CA THR A 116 -11.91 7.74 18.70
C THR A 116 -12.47 9.16 18.60
N PRO A 117 -11.76 10.17 18.06
CA PRO A 117 -12.34 11.51 17.90
C PRO A 117 -13.52 11.52 16.93
N TRP A 118 -13.50 10.70 15.88
CA TRP A 118 -14.60 10.62 14.92
C TRP A 118 -15.89 10.06 15.52
N ARG A 119 -15.79 9.03 16.38
CA ARG A 119 -16.94 8.46 17.11
C ARG A 119 -17.50 9.44 18.14
N TRP A 120 -16.63 10.16 18.85
CA TRP A 120 -17.04 11.21 19.78
C TRP A 120 -17.73 12.37 19.05
N LEU A 121 -17.18 12.80 17.91
CA LEU A 121 -17.76 13.86 17.08
C LEU A 121 -19.15 13.48 16.57
N LYS A 122 -19.33 12.26 16.04
CA LYS A 122 -20.65 11.77 15.61
C LYS A 122 -21.67 11.79 16.74
N LYS A 123 -21.32 11.30 17.94
CA LYS A 123 -22.22 11.35 19.10
C LYS A 123 -22.60 12.79 19.46
N LYS A 124 -21.63 13.71 19.44
CA LYS A 124 -21.87 15.11 19.76
C LYS A 124 -22.78 15.80 18.73
N VAL A 125 -22.59 15.49 17.45
CA VAL A 125 -23.43 16.01 16.36
C VAL A 125 -24.84 15.44 16.43
N LEU A 126 -25.00 14.14 16.67
CA LEU A 126 -26.32 13.51 16.84
C LEU A 126 -27.08 14.09 18.03
N ALA A 127 -26.42 14.24 19.18
CA ALA A 127 -27.03 14.87 20.36
C ALA A 127 -27.40 16.34 20.11
N TRP A 128 -26.61 17.07 19.32
CA TRP A 128 -26.94 18.42 18.89
C TRP A 128 -28.16 18.45 17.96
N PHE A 129 -28.29 17.49 17.05
CA PHE A 129 -29.45 17.36 16.15
C PHE A 129 -30.73 16.96 16.89
N GLU A 130 -30.68 16.01 17.82
CA GLU A 130 -31.83 15.63 18.66
C GLU A 130 -32.33 16.82 19.48
N LYS A 131 -31.40 17.56 20.11
CA LYS A 131 -31.73 18.78 20.84
C LYS A 131 -32.38 19.84 19.95
N MET A 132 -31.87 20.03 18.74
CA MET A 132 -32.43 20.96 17.75
C MET A 132 -33.81 20.52 17.25
N ARG A 133 -34.07 19.20 17.18
CA ARG A 133 -35.38 18.65 16.80
C ARG A 133 -36.42 18.89 17.90
N GLU A 134 -36.09 18.64 19.16
CA GLU A 134 -36.97 18.92 20.30
C GLU A 134 -37.31 20.42 20.45
N THR A 135 -36.38 21.32 20.11
CA THR A 135 -36.64 22.77 20.14
C THR A 135 -37.42 23.29 18.93
N ALA A 136 -37.53 22.51 17.86
CA ALA A 136 -38.30 22.84 16.66
C ALA A 136 -39.76 22.34 16.71
N GLU A 137 -40.09 21.46 17.67
CA GLU A 137 -41.43 20.88 17.90
C GLU A 137 -42.08 21.37 19.23
N PRO A 138 -42.08 22.66 19.62
CA PRO A 138 -42.56 23.04 20.95
C PRO A 138 -44.10 23.07 21.13
N ASP A 139 -44.94 23.14 20.08
CA ASP A 139 -46.38 23.44 20.25
C ASP A 139 -47.34 22.76 19.23
N GLU A 140 -47.34 21.43 19.11
CA GLU A 140 -48.48 20.71 18.49
C GLU A 140 -49.27 19.80 19.47
N GLU A 141 -48.81 19.62 20.72
CA GLU A 141 -49.52 18.82 21.74
C GLU A 141 -50.45 19.64 22.67
N GLU A 142 -50.53 20.97 22.52
CA GLU A 142 -51.42 21.82 23.33
C GLU A 142 -52.62 22.40 22.54
N LYS A 143 -53.20 21.62 21.60
CA LYS A 143 -54.49 21.94 20.96
C LYS A 143 -55.54 20.86 21.16
#